data_AF-A0A2E6H895-F1
#
_entry.id   AF-A0A2E6H895-F1
#
_cell.length_a   1.000
_cell.length_b   1.000
_cell.length_c   1.000
_cell.angle_alpha   90.00
_cell.angle_beta   90.00
_cell.angle_gamma   90.00
#
_symmetry.space_group_name_H-M   'P 1'
#
loop_
_entity.id
_entity.type
_entity.pdbx_description
1 polymer ?
#
loop_
_entity_poly.entity_id
_entity_poly.type
_entity_poly.pdbx_seq_one_letter_code
_entity_poly.pdbx_strand_id
1 'polypeptide(L)'
;MLSIYKPNKNNTGCAFQFQIGRDKKSEEHILFISAILQSGWDDKARVGSFKGNAGDPEKSINVKLGEFELGAIKSSIKNRQPYSTFHQHESNQTTIRFTPWDKPSKTSILNPKTKKLEEQSLILPAFGLTITRHGNNTFRIGLEPGEVESINALIDFYFHKLYDQRLRKQIIELKKRKEEREKEE
;
A
#
# COMPACT_ATOMS: atom_id res chain seq x y z
N MET A 1 1.75 10.31 -4.22
CA MET A 1 2.44 9.63 -3.10
C MET A 1 1.46 9.60 -1.94
N LEU A 2 1.20 8.43 -1.35
CA LEU A 2 0.33 8.26 -0.19
C LEU A 2 1.19 7.79 0.98
N SER A 3 1.12 8.45 2.14
CA SER A 3 1.91 8.09 3.32
C SER A 3 1.00 7.93 4.53
N ILE A 4 1.20 6.86 5.28
CA ILE A 4 0.42 6.50 6.47
C ILE A 4 1.39 6.27 7.62
N TYR A 5 1.24 7.03 8.70
CA TYR A 5 2.11 6.99 9.87
C TYR A 5 1.29 6.53 11.08
N LYS A 6 1.66 5.41 11.70
CA LYS A 6 1.01 4.91 12.92
C LYS A 6 2.04 4.62 14.00
N PRO A 7 2.60 5.66 14.65
CA PRO A 7 3.47 5.49 15.79
C PRO A 7 2.69 5.01 17.03
N ASN A 8 3.40 4.44 18.00
CA ASN A 8 2.84 4.12 19.31
C ASN A 8 3.88 4.27 20.42
N LYS A 9 3.40 4.39 21.67
CA LYS A 9 4.23 4.51 22.87
C LYS A 9 5.18 3.35 23.13
N ASN A 10 4.88 2.17 22.58
CA ASN A 10 5.72 0.98 22.74
C ASN A 10 6.85 0.93 21.71
N ASN A 11 7.01 1.97 20.88
CA ASN A 11 8.00 2.04 19.81
C ASN A 11 7.95 0.86 18.82
N THR A 12 6.75 0.33 18.59
CA THR A 12 6.51 -0.77 17.62
C THR A 12 5.75 -0.31 16.38
N GLY A 13 5.54 1.01 16.25
CA GLY A 13 4.80 1.60 15.15
C GLY A 13 5.56 1.47 13.83
N CYS A 14 4.82 1.65 12.74
CA CYS A 14 5.37 1.65 11.39
C CYS A 14 4.83 2.86 10.63
N ALA A 15 5.63 3.34 9.67
CA ALA A 15 5.16 4.21 8.62
C ALA A 15 5.26 3.47 7.29
N PHE A 16 4.23 3.64 6.46
CA PHE A 16 4.13 3.05 5.14
C PHE A 16 3.94 4.15 4.10
N GLN A 17 4.65 4.06 2.99
CA GLN A 17 4.55 4.97 1.87
C GLN A 17 4.28 4.17 0.59
N PHE A 18 3.30 4.63 -0.17
CA PHE A 18 2.91 4.08 -1.46
C PHE A 18 3.26 5.10 -2.54
N GLN A 19 4.08 4.69 -3.50
CA GLN A 19 4.59 5.58 -4.54
C GLN A 19 4.54 4.91 -5.90
N ILE A 20 4.08 5.67 -6.90
CA ILE A 20 4.23 5.27 -8.30
C ILE A 20 5.59 5.80 -8.79
N GLY A 21 6.45 4.89 -9.20
CA GLY A 21 7.74 5.17 -9.84
C GLY A 21 7.78 4.65 -11.27
N ARG A 22 8.99 4.53 -11.81
CA ARG A 22 9.28 3.90 -13.11
C ARG A 22 10.27 2.76 -12.96
N ASP A 23 10.08 1.71 -13.74
CA ASP A 23 11.06 0.64 -13.87
C ASP A 23 12.29 1.15 -14.61
N LYS A 24 13.49 0.88 -14.10
CA LYS A 24 14.73 1.30 -14.77
C LYS A 24 14.98 0.58 -16.09
N LYS A 25 14.38 -0.60 -16.32
CA LYS A 25 14.58 -1.40 -17.53
C LYS A 25 13.45 -1.20 -18.52
N SER A 26 12.19 -1.30 -18.08
CA SER A 26 11.03 -1.21 -18.99
C SER A 26 10.48 0.22 -19.15
N GLU A 27 10.92 1.16 -18.29
CA GLU A 27 10.35 2.50 -18.13
C GLU A 27 8.84 2.51 -17.83
N GLU A 28 8.27 1.34 -17.51
CA GLU A 28 6.86 1.23 -17.17
C GLU A 28 6.60 1.76 -15.76
N HIS A 29 5.38 2.27 -15.55
CA HIS A 29 4.91 2.61 -14.23
C HIS A 29 4.94 1.40 -13.29
N ILE A 30 5.40 1.62 -12.05
CA ILE A 30 5.43 0.62 -10.98
C ILE A 30 4.88 1.25 -9.70
N LEU A 31 4.15 0.47 -8.90
CA LEU A 31 3.84 0.84 -7.53
C LEU A 31 4.83 0.20 -6.55
N PHE A 32 5.48 1.04 -5.76
CA PHE A 32 6.35 0.65 -4.65
C PHE A 32 5.66 0.88 -3.32
N ILE A 33 5.91 -0.03 -2.38
CA ILE A 33 5.62 0.17 -0.96
C ILE A 33 6.94 0.26 -0.21
N SER A 34 7.12 1.37 0.48
CA SER A 34 8.22 1.58 1.41
C SER A 34 7.69 1.52 2.83
N ALA A 35 8.37 0.83 3.73
CA ALA A 35 8.00 0.81 5.14
C ALA A 35 9.22 1.07 6.03
N ILE A 36 9.00 1.73 7.16
CA ILE A 36 10.02 2.07 8.14
C ILE A 36 9.49 1.86 9.56
N LEU A 37 10.30 1.24 10.41
CA LEU A 37 9.97 1.05 11.83
C LEU A 37 10.16 2.35 12.60
N GLN A 38 9.32 2.56 13.62
CA GLN A 38 9.47 3.67 14.54
C GLN A 38 10.83 3.63 15.25
N SER A 39 11.48 4.79 15.36
CA SER A 39 12.79 4.94 15.99
C SER A 39 12.69 5.45 17.43
N GLY A 40 11.63 6.18 17.78
CA GLY A 40 11.44 6.68 19.14
C GLY A 40 10.03 7.19 19.42
N TRP A 41 9.80 7.52 20.68
CA TRP A 41 8.54 8.07 21.19
C TRP A 41 8.83 9.15 22.24
N ASP A 42 8.16 10.29 22.11
CA ASP A 42 8.14 11.35 23.11
C ASP A 42 6.84 11.27 23.91
N ASP A 43 6.92 10.86 25.17
CA ASP A 43 5.76 10.73 26.06
C ASP A 43 5.10 12.05 26.41
N LYS A 44 5.86 13.15 26.44
CA LYS A 44 5.32 14.48 26.78
C LYS A 44 4.52 15.03 25.60
N ALA A 45 5.09 14.97 24.40
CA ALA A 45 4.43 15.44 23.20
C ALA A 45 3.41 14.44 22.63
N ARG A 46 3.48 13.17 23.06
CA ARG A 46 2.76 12.02 22.46
C ARG A 46 3.03 11.87 20.96
N VAL A 47 4.30 12.05 20.57
CA VAL A 47 4.75 12.02 19.17
C VAL A 47 5.74 10.89 18.96
N GLY A 48 5.55 10.11 17.89
CA GLY A 48 6.53 9.13 17.45
C GLY A 48 7.48 9.67 16.39
N SER A 49 8.71 9.16 16.39
CA SER A 49 9.74 9.51 15.41
C SER A 49 10.08 8.32 14.52
N PHE A 50 10.35 8.58 13.24
CA PHE A 50 10.81 7.57 12.26
C PHE A 50 12.17 7.92 11.65
N LYS A 51 12.57 9.20 11.72
CA LYS A 51 13.78 9.72 11.05
C LYS A 51 15.06 9.02 11.49
N GLY A 52 15.13 8.55 12.74
CA GLY A 52 16.30 7.82 13.26
C GLY A 52 16.60 6.52 12.50
N ASN A 53 15.58 5.92 11.88
CA ASN A 53 15.72 4.66 11.14
C ASN A 53 15.80 4.87 9.61
N ALA A 54 15.80 6.12 9.11
CA ALA A 54 15.65 6.39 7.68
C ALA A 54 16.83 5.89 6.83
N GLY A 55 18.02 5.81 7.42
CA GLY A 55 19.22 5.27 6.78
C GLY A 55 19.51 3.81 7.13
N ASP A 56 18.67 3.16 7.94
CA ASP A 56 18.91 1.80 8.42
C ASP A 56 18.17 0.78 7.53
N PRO A 57 18.90 -0.05 6.74
CA PRO A 57 18.31 -1.06 5.88
C PRO A 57 17.67 -2.21 6.67
N GLU A 58 18.00 -2.40 7.95
CA GLU A 58 17.35 -3.34 8.86
C GLU A 58 16.05 -2.82 9.46
N LYS A 59 15.84 -1.50 9.43
CA LYS A 59 14.63 -0.85 9.93
C LYS A 59 13.77 -0.25 8.83
N SER A 60 14.11 -0.52 7.57
CA SER A 60 13.37 -0.09 6.40
C SER A 60 13.28 -1.20 5.35
N ILE A 61 12.25 -1.13 4.51
CA ILE A 61 12.06 -2.06 3.40
C ILE A 61 11.39 -1.36 2.24
N ASN A 62 11.75 -1.76 1.01
CA ASN A 62 11.11 -1.35 -0.22
C ASN A 62 10.69 -2.59 -1.01
N VAL A 63 9.42 -2.69 -1.37
CA VAL A 63 8.90 -3.77 -2.19
C VAL A 63 8.21 -3.21 -3.43
N LYS A 64 8.40 -3.88 -4.57
CA LYS A 64 7.73 -3.59 -5.84
C LYS A 64 6.49 -4.48 -5.94
N LEU A 65 5.34 -3.91 -6.25
CA LEU A 65 4.14 -4.69 -6.55
C LEU A 65 3.92 -4.79 -8.06
N GLY A 66 3.67 -6.01 -8.53
CA GLY A 66 3.30 -6.29 -9.90
C GLY A 66 1.83 -5.94 -10.20
N GLU A 67 1.51 -5.85 -11.49
CA GLU A 67 0.14 -5.56 -11.99
C GLU A 67 -0.91 -6.53 -11.40
N PHE A 68 -0.62 -7.83 -11.42
CA PHE A 68 -1.53 -8.85 -10.90
C PHE A 68 -1.62 -8.84 -9.36
N GLU A 69 -0.55 -8.44 -8.67
CA GLU A 69 -0.56 -8.30 -7.20
C GLU A 69 -1.45 -7.13 -6.78
N LEU A 70 -1.38 -6.02 -7.51
CA LEU A 70 -2.27 -4.88 -7.33
C LEU A 70 -3.72 -5.24 -7.66
N GLY A 71 -3.95 -6.03 -8.71
CA GLY A 71 -5.27 -6.58 -9.03
C GLY A 71 -5.82 -7.48 -7.90
N ALA A 72 -4.96 -8.33 -7.32
CA ALA A 72 -5.32 -9.18 -6.20
C ALA A 72 -5.62 -8.38 -4.92
N ILE A 73 -4.87 -7.31 -4.65
CA ILE A 73 -5.18 -6.38 -3.54
C ILE A 73 -6.55 -5.72 -3.75
N LYS A 74 -6.87 -5.23 -4.96
CA LYS A 74 -8.22 -4.69 -5.24
C LYS A 74 -9.33 -5.73 -5.04
N SER A 75 -9.10 -6.96 -5.52
CA SER A 75 -10.05 -8.07 -5.30
C SER A 75 -10.23 -8.36 -3.80
N SER A 76 -9.13 -8.35 -3.04
CA SER A 76 -9.13 -8.51 -1.59
C SER A 76 -9.93 -7.43 -0.87
N ILE A 77 -9.77 -6.15 -1.26
CA ILE A 77 -10.56 -5.03 -0.74
C ILE A 77 -12.05 -5.25 -1.00
N LYS A 78 -12.42 -5.53 -2.26
CA LYS A 78 -13.81 -5.69 -2.67
C LYS A 78 -14.51 -6.86 -1.97
N ASN A 79 -13.82 -8.00 -1.87
CA ASN A 79 -14.42 -9.25 -1.43
C ASN A 79 -14.12 -9.59 0.04
N ARG A 80 -13.34 -8.75 0.74
CA ARG A 80 -12.83 -9.02 2.09
C ARG A 80 -12.19 -10.40 2.20
N GLN A 81 -11.31 -10.73 1.26
CA GLN A 81 -10.56 -12.00 1.26
C GLN A 81 -9.09 -11.73 1.57
N PRO A 82 -8.40 -12.60 2.34
CA PRO A 82 -6.97 -12.43 2.58
C PRO A 82 -6.17 -12.62 1.28
N TYR A 83 -5.20 -11.75 1.06
CA TYR A 83 -4.20 -11.88 0.00
C TYR A 83 -2.81 -12.07 0.61
N SER A 84 -2.03 -12.96 0.01
CA SER A 84 -0.63 -13.20 0.38
C SER A 84 0.19 -13.49 -0.87
N THR A 85 1.40 -12.95 -0.93
CA THR A 85 2.38 -13.22 -1.99
C THR A 85 3.77 -13.35 -1.40
N PHE A 86 4.66 -14.00 -2.13
CA PHE A 86 6.03 -14.27 -1.75
C PHE A 86 6.97 -13.87 -2.88
N HIS A 87 7.92 -13.01 -2.57
CA HIS A 87 9.00 -12.62 -3.47
C HIS A 87 10.30 -13.27 -3.00
N GLN A 88 10.98 -13.95 -3.90
CA GLN A 88 12.31 -14.47 -3.67
C GLN A 88 13.26 -13.95 -4.75
N HIS A 89 14.33 -13.30 -4.33
CA HIS A 89 15.41 -12.90 -5.20
C HIS A 89 16.74 -13.14 -4.49
N GLU A 90 17.56 -14.05 -5.03
CA GLU A 90 18.79 -14.50 -4.39
C GLU A 90 18.54 -14.97 -2.94
N SER A 91 19.19 -14.35 -1.95
CA SER A 91 19.01 -14.61 -0.52
C SER A 91 17.86 -13.82 0.11
N ASN A 92 17.26 -12.86 -0.60
CA ASN A 92 16.18 -12.01 -0.10
C ASN A 92 14.81 -12.67 -0.30
N GLN A 93 14.15 -12.94 0.82
CA GLN A 93 12.80 -13.49 0.87
C GLN A 93 11.86 -12.48 1.52
N THR A 94 10.80 -12.10 0.82
CA THR A 94 9.81 -11.16 1.32
C THR A 94 8.41 -11.72 1.17
N THR A 95 7.65 -11.74 2.26
CA THR A 95 6.24 -12.10 2.27
C THR A 95 5.41 -10.84 2.45
N ILE A 96 4.41 -10.63 1.59
CA ILE A 96 3.47 -9.52 1.69
C ILE A 96 2.09 -10.11 1.95
N ARG A 97 1.43 -9.63 3.02
CA ARG A 97 0.08 -10.04 3.42
C ARG A 97 -0.83 -8.82 3.52
N PHE A 98 -1.97 -8.89 2.86
CA PHE A 98 -3.02 -7.89 2.93
C PHE A 98 -4.32 -8.58 3.34
N THR A 99 -4.76 -8.35 4.58
CA THR A 99 -5.80 -9.17 5.21
C THR A 99 -6.90 -8.31 5.80
N PRO A 100 -8.18 -8.64 5.56
CA PRO A 100 -9.29 -7.95 6.21
C PRO A 100 -9.26 -8.20 7.72
N TRP A 101 -9.73 -7.25 8.50
CA TRP A 101 -10.08 -7.44 9.90
C TRP A 101 -11.24 -6.53 10.28
N ASP A 102 -11.93 -6.90 11.34
CA ASP A 102 -13.07 -6.16 11.86
C ASP A 102 -12.58 -5.31 13.03
N LYS A 103 -12.55 -3.99 12.84
CA LYS A 103 -12.11 -3.05 13.87
C LYS A 103 -13.31 -2.60 14.68
N PRO A 104 -13.42 -2.93 15.98
CA PRO A 104 -14.44 -2.35 16.84
C PRO A 104 -14.17 -0.84 17.00
N SER A 105 -15.20 -0.04 16.78
CA SER A 105 -15.17 1.41 16.98
C SER A 105 -16.36 1.83 17.81
N LYS A 106 -16.12 2.68 18.81
CA LYS A 106 -17.20 3.31 19.57
C LYS A 106 -17.69 4.54 18.81
N THR A 107 -19.00 4.70 18.71
CA THR A 107 -19.64 5.91 18.20
C THR A 107 -20.72 6.37 19.17
N SER A 108 -20.96 7.67 19.23
CA SER A 108 -22.02 8.24 20.06
C SER A 108 -23.20 8.61 19.16
N ILE A 109 -24.33 7.92 19.34
CA ILE A 109 -25.55 8.20 18.57
C ILE A 109 -26.56 8.89 19.48
N LEU A 110 -27.21 9.93 18.97
CA LEU A 110 -28.30 10.59 19.68
C LEU A 110 -29.50 9.64 19.71
N ASN A 111 -29.90 9.20 20.90
CA ASN A 111 -31.13 8.45 21.06
C ASN A 111 -32.33 9.41 20.92
N PRO A 112 -33.20 9.23 19.92
CA PRO A 112 -34.28 10.18 19.64
C PRO A 112 -35.36 10.22 20.72
N LYS A 113 -35.45 9.17 21.57
CA LYS A 113 -36.41 9.11 22.69
C LYS A 113 -35.86 9.78 23.95
N THR A 114 -34.59 9.53 24.28
CA THR A 114 -33.98 10.04 25.52
C THR A 114 -33.29 11.40 25.34
N LYS A 115 -33.08 11.84 24.08
CA LYS A 115 -32.27 13.02 23.70
C LYS A 115 -30.86 13.01 24.27
N LYS A 116 -30.34 11.83 24.64
CA LYS A 116 -28.98 11.63 25.17
C LYS A 116 -28.11 10.94 24.13
N LEU A 117 -26.81 11.21 24.19
CA LEU A 117 -25.81 10.47 23.43
C LEU A 117 -25.59 9.12 24.11
N GLU A 118 -25.82 8.05 23.37
CA GLU A 118 -25.58 6.68 23.81
C GLU A 118 -24.41 6.11 23.02
N GLU A 119 -23.48 5.44 23.70
CA GLU A 119 -22.38 4.73 23.04
C GLU A 119 -22.92 3.49 22.34
N GLN A 120 -22.65 3.38 21.04
CA GLN A 120 -22.87 2.17 20.27
C GLN A 120 -21.53 1.66 19.74
N SER A 121 -21.36 0.34 19.74
CA SER A 121 -20.24 -0.31 19.07
C SER A 121 -20.59 -0.54 17.60
N LEU A 122 -19.74 -0.03 16.71
CA LEU A 122 -19.80 -0.27 15.28
C LEU A 122 -18.57 -1.07 14.86
N ILE A 123 -18.76 -2.03 13.95
CA ILE A 123 -17.65 -2.76 13.34
C ILE A 123 -17.27 -2.04 12.05
N LEU A 124 -16.01 -1.60 11.95
CA LEU A 124 -15.47 -0.97 10.75
C LEU A 124 -14.73 -2.01 9.88
N PRO A 125 -14.96 -2.03 8.56
CA PRO A 125 -14.30 -2.96 7.63
C PRO A 125 -12.86 -2.52 7.36
N ALA A 126 -11.97 -2.85 8.29
CA ALA A 126 -10.56 -2.48 8.23
C ALA A 126 -9.71 -3.55 7.51
N PHE A 127 -8.45 -3.22 7.24
CA PHE A 127 -7.44 -4.14 6.69
C PHE A 127 -6.12 -4.05 7.45
N GLY A 128 -5.28 -5.06 7.32
CA GLY A 128 -3.92 -5.08 7.81
C GLY A 128 -2.98 -5.33 6.64
N LEU A 129 -1.91 -4.53 6.55
CA LEU A 129 -0.81 -4.76 5.63
C LEU A 129 0.41 -5.19 6.44
N THR A 130 1.00 -6.32 6.08
CA THR A 130 2.21 -6.86 6.69
C THR A 130 3.23 -7.20 5.61
N ILE A 131 4.47 -6.74 5.80
CA ILE A 131 5.62 -7.11 4.99
C ILE A 131 6.64 -7.76 5.92
N THR A 132 7.04 -9.00 5.63
CA THR A 132 8.02 -9.74 6.43
C THR A 132 9.22 -10.09 5.56
N ARG A 133 10.41 -9.66 5.96
CA ARG A 133 11.70 -10.01 5.33
C ARG A 133 12.42 -11.09 6.13
N HIS A 134 12.94 -12.10 5.43
CA HIS A 134 13.63 -13.27 6.00
C HIS A 134 12.88 -13.96 7.16
N GLY A 135 11.55 -13.88 7.18
CA GLY A 135 10.70 -14.51 8.19
C GLY A 135 10.68 -13.85 9.58
N ASN A 136 11.63 -12.96 9.90
CA ASN A 136 11.76 -12.39 11.25
C ASN A 136 11.62 -10.85 11.29
N ASN A 137 11.96 -10.14 10.22
CA ASN A 137 11.88 -8.68 10.19
C ASN A 137 10.52 -8.24 9.62
N THR A 138 9.62 -7.80 10.50
CA THR A 138 8.21 -7.56 10.15
C THR A 138 7.82 -6.09 10.29
N PHE A 139 7.26 -5.56 9.21
CA PHE A 139 6.64 -4.24 9.11
C PHE A 139 5.14 -4.45 9.01
N ARG A 140 4.35 -3.80 9.88
CA ARG A 140 2.90 -3.98 9.89
C ARG A 140 2.17 -2.69 10.17
N ILE A 141 1.03 -2.52 9.51
CA ILE A 141 0.15 -1.39 9.73
C ILE A 141 -1.30 -1.82 9.61
N GLY A 142 -2.13 -1.40 10.57
CA GLY A 142 -3.58 -1.48 10.44
C GLY A 142 -4.07 -0.32 9.57
N LEU A 143 -4.97 -0.60 8.64
CA LEU A 143 -5.55 0.32 7.68
C LEU A 143 -7.04 0.51 7.99
N GLU A 144 -7.43 1.74 8.23
CA GLU A 144 -8.82 2.15 8.43
C GLU A 144 -9.57 2.24 7.11
N PRO A 145 -10.92 2.19 7.10
CA PRO A 145 -11.69 2.20 5.86
C PRO A 145 -11.30 3.32 4.89
N GLY A 146 -11.11 4.55 5.37
CA GLY A 146 -10.69 5.68 4.51
C GLY A 146 -9.28 5.54 3.91
N GLU A 147 -8.35 4.89 4.65
CA GLU A 147 -7.00 4.60 4.14
C GLU A 147 -7.05 3.49 3.08
N VAL A 148 -7.92 2.49 3.27
CA VAL A 148 -8.17 1.43 2.29
C VAL A 148 -8.72 2.00 0.98
N GLU A 149 -9.70 2.91 1.06
CA GLU A 149 -10.23 3.60 -0.12
C GLU A 149 -9.15 4.44 -0.83
N SER A 150 -8.29 5.12 -0.07
CA SER A 150 -7.18 5.90 -0.63
C SER A 150 -6.16 5.02 -1.36
N ILE A 151 -5.87 3.83 -0.82
CA ILE A 151 -5.02 2.84 -1.49
C ILE A 151 -5.70 2.34 -2.76
N ASN A 152 -6.99 1.99 -2.72
CA ASN A 152 -7.74 1.52 -3.87
C ASN A 152 -7.73 2.56 -5.02
N ALA A 153 -7.98 3.83 -4.70
CA ALA A 153 -7.93 4.94 -5.65
C ALA A 153 -6.52 5.15 -6.24
N LEU A 154 -5.46 4.99 -5.44
CA LEU A 154 -4.08 5.05 -5.92
C LEU A 154 -3.78 3.90 -6.90
N ILE A 155 -4.30 2.69 -6.64
CA ILE A 155 -4.14 1.56 -7.55
C ILE A 155 -4.89 1.80 -8.86
N ASP A 156 -6.08 2.37 -8.81
CA ASP A 156 -6.82 2.77 -10.03
C ASP A 156 -6.04 3.79 -10.86
N PHE A 157 -5.48 4.80 -10.20
CA PHE A 157 -4.64 5.79 -10.87
C PHE A 157 -3.39 5.14 -11.48
N TYR A 158 -2.77 4.17 -10.80
CA TYR A 158 -1.66 3.39 -11.33
C TYR A 158 -2.05 2.64 -12.62
N PHE A 159 -3.18 1.90 -12.62
CA PHE A 159 -3.62 1.14 -13.79
C PHE A 159 -3.87 2.06 -14.98
N HIS A 160 -4.52 3.21 -14.75
CA HIS A 160 -4.71 4.20 -15.80
C HIS A 160 -3.40 4.67 -16.41
N LYS A 161 -2.39 5.00 -15.58
CA LYS A 161 -1.06 5.41 -16.06
C LYS A 161 -0.34 4.31 -16.83
N LEU A 162 -0.39 3.08 -16.33
CA LEU A 162 0.25 1.93 -16.97
C LEU A 162 -0.33 1.66 -18.37
N TYR A 163 -1.66 1.56 -18.48
CA TYR A 163 -2.29 1.21 -19.74
C TYR A 163 -2.27 2.35 -20.76
N ASP A 164 -2.41 3.62 -20.33
CA ASP A 164 -2.21 4.78 -21.22
C ASP A 164 -0.80 4.77 -21.82
N GLN A 165 0.23 4.49 -21.01
CA GLN A 165 1.59 4.38 -21.50
C GLN A 165 1.76 3.24 -22.52
N ARG A 166 1.23 2.04 -22.22
CA ARG A 166 1.33 0.88 -23.12
C ARG A 166 0.59 1.11 -24.44
N LEU A 167 -0.60 1.70 -24.39
CA LEU A 167 -1.38 2.04 -25.58
C LEU A 167 -0.61 3.01 -26.49
N ARG A 168 -0.01 4.06 -25.91
CA ARG A 168 0.81 5.01 -26.68
C ARG A 168 2.02 4.34 -27.34
N LYS A 169 2.73 3.47 -26.61
CA LYS A 169 3.86 2.70 -27.17
C LYS A 169 3.41 1.86 -28.36
N GLN A 170 2.28 1.15 -28.23
CA GLN A 170 1.73 0.32 -29.30
C GLN A 170 1.35 1.15 -30.54
N ILE A 171 0.70 2.31 -30.36
CA ILE A 171 0.34 3.19 -31.47
C ILE A 171 1.58 3.68 -32.23
N ILE A 172 2.64 4.07 -31.51
CA ILE A 172 3.89 4.53 -32.12
C ILE A 172 4.54 3.41 -32.93
N GLU A 173 4.58 2.20 -32.39
CA GLU A 173 5.16 1.03 -33.07
C GLU A 173 4.39 0.66 -34.34
N LEU A 174 3.05 0.72 -34.29
CA LEU A 174 2.21 0.48 -35.47
C LEU A 174 2.45 1.52 -36.57
N LYS A 175 2.62 2.79 -36.23
CA LYS A 175 2.93 3.85 -37.20
C LYS A 175 4.28 3.61 -37.88
N LYS A 176 5.33 3.29 -37.10
CA LYS A 176 6.66 2.99 -37.63
C LYS A 176 6.63 1.82 -38.62
N ARG A 177 5.96 0.72 -38.26
CA ARG A 177 5.81 -0.45 -39.15
C ARG A 177 5.09 -0.13 -40.45
N LYS A 178 4.13 0.80 -40.43
CA LYS A 178 3.43 1.25 -41.63
C LYS A 178 4.35 2.06 -42.54
N GLU A 179 5.09 3.00 -41.98
CA GLU A 179 6.08 3.82 -42.71
C GLU A 179 7.23 2.99 -43.29
N GLU A 180 7.65 1.91 -42.62
CA GLU A 180 8.67 0.98 -43.12
C GLU A 180 8.17 0.22 -44.35
N ARG A 181 6.93 -0.29 -44.32
CA ARG A 181 6.31 -0.99 -45.47
C ARG A 181 6.11 -0.07 -46.68
N GLU A 182 5.67 1.16 -46.46
CA GLU A 182 5.49 2.17 -47.52
C GLU A 182 6.82 2.59 -48.18
N LYS A 183 7.98 2.31 -47.56
CA LYS A 183 9.31 2.56 -48.13
C LYS A 183 9.90 1.36 -48.88
N GLU A 184 9.33 0.17 -48.66
CA GLU A 184 9.74 -1.08 -49.31
C GLU A 184 8.95 -1.37 -50.60
N GLU A 185 7.82 -0.68 -50.81
CA GLU A 185 6.98 -0.68 -52.03
C GLU A 185 7.36 0.45 -53.01
#